data_AF-A0A937XJ88-F1
#
_entry.id   AF-A0A937XJ88-F1
#
_cell.length_a   1.000
_cell.length_b   1.000
_cell.length_c   1.000
_cell.angle_alpha   90.00
_cell.angle_beta   90.00
_cell.angle_gamma   90.00
#
_symmetry.space_group_name_H-M   'P 1'
#
loop_
_entity.id
_entity.type
_entity.pdbx_description
1 polymer ?
#
loop_
_entity_poly.entity_id
_entity_poly.type
_entity_poly.pdbx_seq_one_letter_code
_entity_poly.pdbx_strand_id
1 'polypeptide(L)'
;MTRKSVDEGPFDLLEKRFVFLVSRVFFWVLCGAAAVALVAAIVVLLVNLVPAVKQKVEAPSKPAEISLSQADVEQVLAPQPSSKPDSRAGRAEPPASPSRPAETSKLAVPKDTLDPTLKAKIDTLRALFPSDKYAWESVYGSRPAETDFWGRVTSRETYLAKRGLEYTLGRVLSLYEGTAARVKVVEEATAVMSKFDLDRRGAAFDAWATLRRERETARQRELRVLEARYSADRRSAEARFAEEQNKKARGVKDALRYVGAAFAGIALVGLFLCFLAIERNTRMLKAMMEKNHLA
;
A
#
# COMPACT_ATOMS: atom_id res chain seq x y z
N MET A 1 -76.84 60.80 -12.69
CA MET A 1 -75.47 61.15 -13.13
C MET A 1 -74.83 59.92 -13.77
N THR A 2 -74.96 59.80 -15.08
CA THR A 2 -74.34 58.75 -15.90
C THR A 2 -72.89 59.14 -16.16
N ARG A 3 -71.93 58.44 -15.53
CA ARG A 3 -70.51 58.58 -15.86
C ARG A 3 -70.34 58.20 -17.34
N LYS A 4 -69.98 59.15 -18.20
CA LYS A 4 -69.47 58.85 -19.55
C LYS A 4 -68.25 57.94 -19.36
N SER A 5 -68.35 56.70 -19.82
CA SER A 5 -67.20 55.83 -20.00
C SER A 5 -66.26 56.53 -20.99
N VAL A 6 -65.03 56.78 -20.57
CA VAL A 6 -63.97 57.17 -21.49
C VAL A 6 -63.80 55.97 -22.43
N ASP A 7 -64.07 56.14 -23.72
CA ASP A 7 -63.83 55.10 -24.72
C ASP A 7 -62.32 54.80 -24.73
N GLU A 8 -61.92 53.69 -24.11
CA GLU A 8 -60.57 53.16 -24.25
C GLU A 8 -60.36 52.84 -25.74
N GLY A 9 -59.32 53.39 -26.34
CA GLY A 9 -59.04 53.16 -27.75
C GLY A 9 -58.85 51.66 -28.05
N PRO A 10 -59.15 51.19 -29.26
CA PRO A 10 -58.98 49.77 -29.64
C PRO A 10 -57.54 49.28 -29.44
N PHE A 11 -56.57 50.19 -29.41
CA PHE A 11 -55.17 49.91 -29.14
C PHE A 11 -54.90 49.53 -27.67
N ASP A 12 -55.54 50.22 -26.70
CA ASP A 12 -55.39 49.93 -25.26
C ASP A 12 -55.93 48.55 -24.89
N LEU A 13 -57.03 48.13 -25.53
CA LEU A 13 -57.61 46.81 -25.34
C LEU A 13 -56.70 45.70 -25.88
N LEU A 14 -56.07 45.94 -27.03
CA LEU A 14 -55.11 45.01 -27.64
C LEU A 14 -53.84 44.91 -26.80
N GLU A 15 -53.30 46.04 -26.34
CA GLU A 15 -52.12 46.10 -25.47
C GLU A 15 -52.38 45.36 -24.15
N LYS A 16 -53.47 45.68 -23.45
CA LYS A 16 -53.83 44.99 -22.21
C LYS A 16 -53.96 43.48 -22.46
N ARG A 17 -54.69 43.05 -23.48
CA ARG A 17 -54.96 41.61 -23.63
C ARG A 17 -53.73 40.83 -24.09
N PHE A 18 -52.97 41.37 -25.03
CA PHE A 18 -51.82 40.67 -25.59
C PHE A 18 -50.59 40.78 -24.69
N VAL A 19 -50.23 41.98 -24.21
CA VAL A 19 -49.04 42.19 -23.36
C VAL A 19 -49.19 41.51 -22.00
N PHE A 20 -50.39 41.53 -21.38
CA PHE A 20 -50.59 40.80 -20.13
C PHE A 20 -50.59 39.28 -20.32
N LEU A 21 -51.15 38.78 -21.43
CA LEU A 21 -51.14 37.34 -21.68
C LEU A 21 -49.72 36.84 -21.98
N VAL A 22 -49.00 37.52 -22.88
CA VAL A 22 -47.63 37.13 -23.26
C VAL A 22 -46.68 37.26 -22.06
N SER A 23 -46.75 38.35 -21.28
CA SER A 23 -45.90 38.49 -20.09
C SER A 23 -46.20 37.44 -19.03
N ARG A 24 -47.49 37.10 -18.82
CA ARG A 24 -47.89 36.04 -17.89
C ARG A 24 -47.38 34.67 -18.35
N VAL A 25 -47.60 34.30 -19.61
CA VAL A 25 -47.14 33.01 -20.16
C VAL A 25 -45.61 32.94 -20.11
N PHE A 26 -44.91 33.98 -20.55
CA PHE A 26 -43.46 34.06 -20.47
C PHE A 26 -42.95 33.87 -19.04
N PHE A 27 -43.60 34.50 -18.06
CA PHE A 27 -43.26 34.33 -16.65
C PHE A 27 -43.46 32.89 -16.16
N TRP A 28 -44.58 32.25 -16.48
CA TRP A 28 -44.82 30.85 -16.12
C TRP A 28 -43.78 29.90 -16.75
N VAL A 29 -43.42 30.14 -18.02
CA VAL A 29 -42.35 29.38 -18.70
C VAL A 29 -41.01 29.57 -18.00
N LEU A 30 -40.65 30.80 -17.65
CA LEU A 30 -39.39 31.10 -16.97
C LEU A 30 -39.33 30.51 -15.56
N CYS A 31 -40.42 30.59 -14.80
CA CYS A 31 -40.56 29.92 -13.50
C CYS A 31 -40.46 28.39 -13.63
N GLY A 32 -41.11 27.80 -14.64
CA GLY A 32 -41.03 26.36 -14.93
C GLY A 32 -39.61 25.92 -15.25
N ALA A 33 -38.90 26.67 -16.11
CA ALA A 33 -37.51 26.41 -16.44
C ALA A 33 -36.59 26.52 -15.22
N ALA A 34 -36.77 27.54 -14.38
CA ALA A 34 -36.02 27.72 -13.14
C ALA A 34 -36.27 26.57 -12.15
N ALA A 35 -37.51 26.10 -12.01
CA ALA A 35 -37.85 24.97 -11.15
C ALA A 35 -37.18 23.67 -11.62
N VAL A 36 -37.20 23.39 -12.93
CA VAL A 36 -36.52 22.22 -13.51
C VAL A 36 -35.01 22.29 -13.29
N ALA A 37 -34.39 23.45 -13.52
CA ALA A 37 -32.96 23.64 -13.28
C ALA A 37 -32.59 23.44 -11.80
N LEU A 38 -33.43 23.92 -10.88
CA LEU A 38 -33.25 23.73 -9.44
C LEU A 38 -33.33 22.24 -9.06
N VAL A 39 -34.33 21.51 -9.56
CA VAL A 39 -34.47 20.07 -9.31
C VAL A 39 -33.25 19.31 -9.84
N ALA A 40 -32.80 19.61 -11.07
CA ALA A 40 -31.59 19.00 -11.62
C ALA A 40 -30.36 19.27 -10.76
N ALA A 41 -30.19 20.51 -10.28
CA ALA A 41 -29.08 20.87 -9.39
C ALA A 41 -29.14 20.12 -8.06
N ILE A 42 -30.33 19.93 -7.48
CA ILE A 42 -30.53 19.13 -6.26
C ILE A 42 -30.17 17.67 -6.49
N VAL A 43 -30.58 17.06 -7.60
CA VAL A 43 -30.24 15.66 -7.92
C VAL A 43 -28.72 15.50 -8.06
N VAL A 44 -28.05 16.41 -8.77
CA VAL A 44 -26.58 16.42 -8.90
C VAL A 44 -25.92 16.58 -7.53
N LEU A 45 -26.45 17.44 -6.66
CA LEU A 45 -25.96 17.60 -5.29
C LEU A 45 -26.06 16.29 -4.50
N LEU A 46 -27.22 15.62 -4.55
CA LEU A 46 -27.46 14.36 -3.83
C LEU A 46 -26.53 13.23 -4.31
N VAL A 47 -26.34 13.08 -5.62
CA VAL A 47 -25.43 12.07 -6.19
C VAL A 47 -23.98 12.31 -5.74
N ASN A 48 -23.55 13.58 -5.67
CA ASN A 48 -22.20 13.92 -5.22
C ASN A 48 -22.02 13.87 -3.70
N LEU A 49 -23.11 13.88 -2.92
CA LEU A 49 -23.05 13.78 -1.46
C LEU A 49 -22.78 12.36 -0.97
N VAL A 50 -23.10 11.33 -1.77
CA VAL A 50 -22.79 9.93 -1.43
C VAL A 50 -21.28 9.75 -1.42
N PRO A 51 -20.66 9.29 -0.31
CA PRO A 51 -19.21 9.14 -0.23
C PRO A 51 -18.69 8.13 -1.27
N ALA A 52 -17.42 8.26 -1.66
CA ALA A 52 -16.75 7.21 -2.43
C ALA A 52 -16.65 5.93 -1.58
N VAL A 53 -16.71 4.75 -2.21
CA VAL A 53 -16.54 3.47 -1.52
C VAL A 53 -15.06 3.13 -1.51
N LYS A 54 -14.50 2.80 -0.34
CA LYS A 54 -13.10 2.37 -0.25
C LYS A 54 -12.94 1.01 -0.91
N GLN A 55 -12.06 0.90 -1.91
CA GLN A 55 -11.70 -0.38 -2.49
C GLN A 55 -10.91 -1.19 -1.45
N LYS A 56 -11.43 -2.38 -1.09
CA LYS A 56 -10.71 -3.30 -0.20
C LYS A 56 -9.68 -4.05 -1.03
N VAL A 57 -8.40 -3.85 -0.72
CA VAL A 57 -7.32 -4.64 -1.31
C VAL A 57 -7.17 -5.91 -0.48
N GLU A 58 -7.25 -7.07 -1.13
CA GLU A 58 -7.08 -8.36 -0.47
C GLU A 58 -5.61 -8.60 -0.13
N ALA A 59 -5.35 -9.13 1.07
CA ALA A 59 -3.99 -9.45 1.49
C ALA A 59 -3.51 -10.69 0.72
N PRO A 60 -2.28 -10.69 0.19
CA PRO A 60 -1.74 -11.85 -0.52
C PRO A 60 -1.60 -13.05 0.43
N SER A 61 -1.83 -14.25 -0.09
CA SER A 61 -1.54 -15.49 0.64
C SER A 61 -0.04 -15.60 0.91
N LYS A 62 0.33 -15.90 2.16
CA LYS A 62 1.75 -16.09 2.53
C LYS A 62 2.31 -17.36 1.84
N PRO A 63 3.55 -17.34 1.34
CA PRO A 63 4.23 -18.53 0.85
C PRO A 63 4.28 -19.62 1.92
N ALA A 64 4.24 -20.89 1.49
CA ALA A 64 4.28 -22.04 2.38
C ALA A 64 5.52 -22.03 3.29
N GLU A 65 5.42 -22.66 4.46
CA GLU A 65 6.60 -22.94 5.29
C GLU A 65 7.50 -23.94 4.58
N ILE A 66 8.81 -23.71 4.64
CA ILE A 66 9.78 -24.62 4.02
C ILE A 66 9.91 -25.83 4.92
N SER A 67 9.79 -27.02 4.33
CA SER A 67 10.17 -28.29 4.93
C SER A 67 11.25 -28.93 4.07
N LEU A 68 12.30 -29.46 4.71
CA LEU A 68 13.36 -30.20 4.03
C LEU A 68 13.24 -31.68 4.34
N SER A 69 13.22 -32.50 3.28
CA SER A 69 13.24 -33.94 3.38
C SER A 69 14.67 -34.49 3.32
N GLN A 70 14.84 -35.77 3.67
CA GLN A 70 16.11 -36.48 3.48
C GLN A 70 16.54 -36.50 2.01
N ALA A 71 15.58 -36.71 1.10
CA ALA A 71 15.84 -36.78 -0.34
C ALA A 71 16.45 -35.47 -0.88
N ASP A 72 16.01 -34.31 -0.35
CA ASP A 72 16.57 -33.00 -0.71
C ASP A 72 18.07 -32.92 -0.34
N VAL A 73 18.44 -33.44 0.84
CA VAL A 73 19.83 -33.42 1.31
C VAL A 73 20.68 -34.44 0.55
N GLU A 74 20.14 -35.62 0.29
CA GLU A 74 20.81 -36.65 -0.51
C GLU A 74 21.06 -36.18 -1.95
N GLN A 75 20.14 -35.43 -2.54
CA GLN A 75 20.32 -34.85 -3.86
C GLN A 75 21.50 -33.86 -3.92
N VAL A 76 21.74 -33.10 -2.85
CA VAL A 76 22.89 -32.19 -2.75
C VAL A 76 24.20 -32.95 -2.51
N LEU A 77 24.14 -34.03 -1.75
CA LEU A 77 25.30 -34.88 -1.48
C LEU A 77 25.66 -35.79 -2.66
N ALA A 78 24.70 -36.10 -3.53
CA ALA A 78 24.95 -36.88 -4.72
C ALA A 78 26.01 -36.14 -5.58
N PRO A 79 27.03 -36.85 -6.07
CA PRO A 79 28.06 -36.23 -6.90
C PRO A 79 27.36 -35.57 -8.08
N GLN A 80 27.40 -34.24 -8.14
CA GLN A 80 26.83 -33.54 -9.28
C GLN A 80 27.51 -34.09 -10.53
N PRO A 81 26.76 -34.58 -11.54
CA PRO A 81 27.35 -35.06 -12.77
C PRO A 81 28.22 -33.92 -13.27
N SER A 82 29.53 -34.15 -13.39
CA SER A 82 30.46 -33.09 -13.76
C SER A 82 30.00 -32.55 -15.10
N SER A 83 29.33 -31.40 -15.09
CA SER A 83 29.08 -30.64 -16.29
C SER A 83 30.46 -30.11 -16.67
N LYS A 84 31.20 -30.94 -17.42
CA LYS A 84 32.44 -30.50 -18.06
C LYS A 84 32.09 -29.21 -18.78
N PRO A 85 32.71 -28.08 -18.42
CA PRO A 85 32.41 -26.81 -19.05
C PRO A 85 33.01 -26.82 -20.46
N ASP A 86 32.32 -27.45 -21.40
CA ASP A 86 32.54 -27.27 -22.84
C ASP A 86 31.99 -25.89 -23.23
N SER A 87 32.66 -24.82 -22.79
CA SER A 87 32.56 -23.48 -23.40
C SER A 87 33.57 -22.53 -22.76
N ARG A 88 34.84 -22.73 -23.12
CA ARG A 88 35.85 -21.67 -23.09
C ARG A 88 35.75 -20.89 -24.40
N ALA A 89 34.69 -20.09 -24.55
CA ALA A 89 34.59 -19.10 -25.61
C ALA A 89 34.05 -17.79 -25.02
N GLY A 90 34.96 -16.85 -24.71
CA GLY A 90 34.66 -15.42 -24.69
C GLY A 90 33.82 -14.86 -23.53
N ARG A 91 33.99 -15.30 -22.28
CA ARG A 91 33.38 -14.57 -21.15
C ARG A 91 34.25 -13.37 -20.78
N ALA A 92 33.79 -12.19 -21.19
CA ALA A 92 34.35 -10.90 -20.81
C ALA A 92 34.49 -10.79 -19.29
N GLU A 93 35.63 -10.27 -18.85
CA GLU A 93 35.96 -9.99 -17.46
C GLU A 93 34.86 -9.11 -16.82
N PRO A 94 34.16 -9.56 -15.76
CA PRO A 94 33.26 -8.71 -15.03
C PRO A 94 34.06 -7.57 -14.38
N PRO A 95 33.55 -6.33 -14.37
CA PRO A 95 34.22 -5.21 -13.70
C PRO A 95 34.47 -5.55 -12.23
N ALA A 96 35.67 -5.22 -11.75
CA ALA A 96 36.15 -5.49 -10.42
C ALA A 96 35.11 -5.08 -9.37
N SER A 97 34.53 -6.09 -8.71
CA SER A 97 33.60 -5.90 -7.59
C SER A 97 34.36 -5.19 -6.46
N PRO A 98 33.82 -4.11 -5.87
CA PRO A 98 34.49 -3.36 -4.82
C PRO A 98 34.80 -4.26 -3.63
N SER A 99 36.05 -4.20 -3.19
CA SER A 99 36.62 -4.93 -2.07
C SER A 99 35.70 -4.84 -0.85
N ARG A 100 35.00 -5.92 -0.54
CA ARG A 100 34.13 -6.02 0.62
C ARG A 100 35.01 -5.87 1.88
N PRO A 101 34.77 -4.87 2.75
CA PRO A 101 35.51 -4.74 3.99
C PRO A 101 35.39 -6.03 4.80
N ALA A 102 36.50 -6.47 5.39
CA ALA A 102 36.54 -7.63 6.27
C ALA A 102 35.63 -7.37 7.49
N GLU A 103 34.39 -7.82 7.39
CA GLU A 103 33.46 -7.89 8.52
C GLU A 103 34.02 -8.89 9.54
N THR A 104 34.82 -8.40 10.47
CA THR A 104 35.06 -9.02 11.77
C THR A 104 33.75 -8.97 12.56
N SER A 105 32.77 -9.75 12.12
CA SER A 105 31.50 -9.93 12.81
C SER A 105 31.77 -10.71 14.09
N LYS A 106 32.00 -9.97 15.17
CA LYS A 106 31.79 -10.45 16.54
C LYS A 106 30.29 -10.70 16.72
N LEU A 107 29.80 -11.78 16.14
CA LEU A 107 28.49 -12.36 16.43
C LEU A 107 28.59 -13.06 17.78
N ALA A 108 28.81 -12.27 18.84
CA ALA A 108 28.61 -12.70 20.21
C ALA A 108 27.10 -12.78 20.41
N VAL A 109 26.53 -13.94 20.10
CA VAL A 109 25.17 -14.29 20.54
C VAL A 109 25.17 -14.10 22.06
N PRO A 110 24.33 -13.23 22.64
CA PRO A 110 24.21 -13.10 24.08
C PRO A 110 23.94 -14.49 24.66
N LYS A 111 24.89 -15.03 25.41
CA LYS A 111 24.92 -16.45 25.79
C LYS A 111 23.86 -16.82 26.84
N ASP A 112 23.08 -15.84 27.33
CA ASP A 112 22.45 -15.94 28.65
C ASP A 112 20.92 -15.87 28.72
N THR A 113 20.19 -15.93 27.61
CA THR A 113 18.72 -16.16 27.65
C THR A 113 18.23 -17.05 26.51
N LEU A 114 18.98 -18.10 26.18
CA LEU A 114 18.42 -19.16 25.33
C LEU A 114 17.28 -19.84 26.08
N ASP A 115 16.10 -19.80 25.48
CA ASP A 115 14.92 -20.47 25.98
C ASP A 115 15.22 -21.95 26.30
N PRO A 116 14.83 -22.46 27.49
CA PRO A 116 15.16 -23.82 27.92
C PRO A 116 14.62 -24.88 26.95
N THR A 117 13.50 -24.63 26.27
CA THR A 117 12.94 -25.56 25.29
C THR A 117 13.83 -25.68 24.06
N LEU A 118 14.32 -24.55 23.54
CA LEU A 118 15.24 -24.54 22.40
C LEU A 118 16.56 -25.20 22.77
N LYS A 119 17.09 -24.92 23.97
CA LYS A 119 18.31 -25.55 24.48
C LYS A 119 18.17 -27.07 24.54
N ALA A 120 17.09 -27.60 25.11
CA ALA A 120 16.85 -29.05 25.18
C ALA A 120 16.79 -29.71 23.79
N LYS A 121 16.22 -29.01 22.80
CA LYS A 121 16.17 -29.51 21.41
C LYS A 121 17.55 -29.48 20.75
N ILE A 122 18.35 -28.44 21.01
CA ILE A 122 19.74 -28.36 20.53
C ILE A 122 20.59 -29.46 21.18
N ASP A 123 20.41 -29.74 22.47
CA ASP A 123 21.12 -30.83 23.16
C ASP A 123 20.73 -32.20 22.58
N THR A 124 19.46 -32.38 22.20
CA THR A 124 18.99 -33.59 21.49
C THR A 124 19.67 -33.75 20.14
N LEU A 125 19.77 -32.67 19.35
CA LEU A 125 20.50 -32.66 18.08
C LEU A 125 21.97 -32.96 18.31
N ARG A 126 22.60 -32.34 19.32
CA ARG A 126 24.00 -32.53 19.69
C ARG A 126 24.31 -33.98 20.03
N ALA A 127 23.41 -34.70 20.69
CA ALA A 127 23.57 -36.12 21.01
C ALA A 127 23.72 -37.02 19.77
N LEU A 128 23.26 -36.58 18.58
CA LEU A 128 23.46 -37.29 17.31
C LEU A 128 24.89 -37.16 16.76
N PHE A 129 25.70 -36.24 17.31
CA PHE A 129 27.06 -35.92 16.87
C PHE A 129 28.06 -36.16 18.01
N PRO A 130 28.59 -37.38 18.15
CA PRO A 130 29.56 -37.69 19.20
C PRO A 130 30.83 -36.85 19.01
N SER A 131 31.36 -36.35 20.14
CA SER A 131 32.40 -35.32 20.19
C SER A 131 33.78 -35.79 19.73
N ASP A 132 33.98 -37.11 19.66
CA ASP A 132 35.18 -37.76 19.15
C ASP A 132 35.35 -37.53 17.63
N LYS A 133 34.25 -37.55 16.88
CA LYS A 133 34.24 -37.33 15.43
C LYS A 133 33.92 -35.88 15.05
N TYR A 134 33.04 -35.23 15.81
CA TYR A 134 32.46 -33.94 15.44
C TYR A 134 32.78 -32.84 16.46
N ALA A 135 33.32 -31.74 15.97
CA ALA A 135 33.51 -30.54 16.77
C ALA A 135 32.19 -29.74 16.80
N TRP A 136 31.53 -29.71 17.95
CA TRP A 136 30.32 -28.88 18.13
C TRP A 136 30.69 -27.39 18.13
N GLU A 137 31.67 -27.04 18.96
CA GLU A 137 32.22 -25.69 19.04
C GLU A 137 33.23 -25.45 17.92
N SER A 138 33.37 -24.19 17.53
CA SER A 138 34.39 -23.79 16.55
C SER A 138 35.77 -23.82 17.20
N VAL A 139 36.73 -24.48 16.55
CA VAL A 139 38.11 -24.53 17.01
C VAL A 139 38.88 -23.38 16.36
N TYR A 140 39.43 -22.51 17.20
CA TYR A 140 40.26 -21.39 16.76
C TYR A 140 41.73 -21.73 16.94
N GLY A 141 42.52 -21.49 15.88
CA GLY A 141 43.97 -21.56 15.92
C GLY A 141 44.55 -20.16 16.14
N SER A 142 45.81 -20.11 16.57
CA SER A 142 46.60 -18.87 16.55
C SER A 142 47.80 -19.05 15.64
N ARG A 143 48.08 -18.08 14.77
CA ARG A 143 49.31 -18.03 13.97
C ARG A 143 50.05 -16.72 14.23
N PRO A 144 51.38 -16.69 14.13
CA PRO A 144 52.11 -15.43 14.17
C PRO A 144 51.61 -14.51 13.04
N ALA A 145 51.23 -13.29 13.39
CA ALA A 145 50.77 -12.27 12.45
C ALA A 145 51.91 -11.32 12.11
N GLU A 146 52.65 -10.91 13.13
CA GLU A 146 53.83 -10.07 13.01
C GLU A 146 54.98 -10.67 13.82
N THR A 147 56.17 -10.52 13.27
CA THR A 147 57.44 -10.85 13.93
C THR A 147 58.33 -9.62 13.95
N ASP A 148 59.04 -9.39 15.05
CA ASP A 148 60.05 -8.33 15.12
C ASP A 148 61.28 -8.65 14.25
N PHE A 149 62.22 -7.71 14.19
CA PHE A 149 63.51 -7.86 13.48
C PHE A 149 64.31 -9.10 13.94
N TRP A 150 64.09 -9.57 15.17
CA TRP A 150 64.74 -10.74 15.76
C TRP A 150 63.95 -12.05 15.56
N GLY A 151 62.86 -12.02 14.79
CA GLY A 151 62.01 -13.17 14.54
C GLY A 151 61.09 -13.55 15.70
N ARG A 152 60.94 -12.71 16.73
CA ARG A 152 60.02 -12.94 17.85
C ARG A 152 58.61 -12.53 17.46
N VAL A 153 57.64 -13.38 17.75
CA VAL A 153 56.23 -13.12 17.48
C VAL A 153 55.73 -11.98 18.37
N THR A 154 55.43 -10.82 17.79
CA THR A 154 54.91 -9.65 18.51
C THR A 154 53.38 -9.66 18.57
N SER A 155 52.73 -10.21 17.55
CA SER A 155 51.28 -10.37 17.51
C SER A 155 50.87 -11.73 16.93
N ARG A 156 49.77 -12.28 17.46
CA ARG A 156 49.15 -13.51 16.96
C ARG A 156 47.78 -13.20 16.40
N GLU A 157 47.52 -13.67 15.19
CA GLU A 157 46.21 -13.62 14.59
C GLU A 157 45.46 -14.90 14.96
N THR A 158 44.26 -14.74 15.51
CA THR A 158 43.33 -15.85 15.74
C THR A 158 42.60 -16.13 14.43
N TYR A 159 42.65 -17.37 13.97
CA TYR A 159 41.93 -17.81 12.77
C TYR A 159 41.01 -18.98 13.09
N LEU A 160 39.94 -19.14 12.31
CA LEU A 160 39.02 -20.27 12.43
C LEU A 160 39.68 -21.52 11.82
N ALA A 161 40.21 -22.41 12.65
CA ALA A 161 40.89 -23.62 12.20
C ALA A 161 39.87 -24.67 11.73
N LYS A 162 38.80 -24.87 12.51
CA LYS A 162 37.69 -25.76 12.16
C LYS A 162 36.37 -25.12 12.55
N ARG A 163 35.45 -25.04 11.60
CA ARG A 163 34.08 -24.56 11.84
C ARG A 163 33.32 -25.63 12.64
N GLY A 164 32.75 -25.23 13.77
CA GLY A 164 31.90 -26.11 14.58
C GLY A 164 30.47 -26.17 14.07
N LEU A 165 29.77 -27.26 14.38
CA LEU A 165 28.35 -27.45 14.04
C LEU A 165 27.45 -26.37 14.65
N GLU A 166 27.79 -25.86 15.84
CA GLU A 166 27.07 -24.77 16.51
C GLU A 166 27.07 -23.50 15.67
N TYR A 167 28.19 -23.17 15.03
CA TYR A 167 28.28 -21.99 14.17
C TYR A 167 27.39 -22.14 12.94
N THR A 168 27.41 -23.32 12.30
CA THR A 168 26.55 -23.62 11.14
C THR A 168 25.07 -23.55 11.53
N LEU A 169 24.68 -24.17 12.65
CA LEU A 169 23.32 -24.12 13.18
C LEU A 169 22.90 -22.69 13.53
N GLY A 170 23.75 -21.95 14.24
CA GLY A 170 23.50 -20.57 14.64
C GLY A 170 23.22 -19.67 13.43
N ARG A 171 23.93 -19.86 12.31
CA ARG A 171 23.64 -19.14 11.06
C ARG A 171 22.28 -19.48 10.48
N VAL A 172 21.82 -20.73 10.56
CA VAL A 172 20.46 -21.11 10.13
C VAL A 172 19.43 -20.48 11.07
N LEU A 173 19.58 -20.63 12.39
CA LEU A 173 18.63 -20.13 13.39
C LEU A 173 18.54 -18.60 13.42
N SER A 174 19.62 -17.89 13.02
CA SER A 174 19.60 -16.43 12.89
C SER A 174 18.62 -15.92 11.82
N LEU A 175 18.17 -16.77 10.90
CA LEU A 175 17.15 -16.41 9.90
C LEU A 175 15.73 -16.42 10.46
N TYR A 176 15.52 -16.94 11.67
CA TYR A 176 14.22 -17.12 12.28
C TYR A 176 14.08 -16.24 13.53
N GLU A 177 12.97 -15.51 13.58
CA GLU A 177 12.55 -14.75 14.74
C GLU A 177 11.65 -15.59 15.64
N GLY A 178 11.87 -15.50 16.95
CA GLY A 178 11.10 -16.23 17.96
C GLY A 178 11.56 -17.68 18.21
N THR A 179 11.35 -18.14 19.43
CA THR A 179 11.77 -19.47 19.89
C THR A 179 11.04 -20.60 19.16
N ALA A 180 9.73 -20.48 18.94
CA ALA A 180 8.92 -21.54 18.35
C ALA A 180 9.38 -21.92 16.92
N ALA A 181 9.72 -20.92 16.09
CA ALA A 181 10.23 -21.18 14.74
C ALA A 181 11.61 -21.84 14.78
N ARG A 182 12.49 -21.40 15.69
CA ARG A 182 13.81 -22.01 15.89
C ARG A 182 13.71 -23.45 16.35
N VAL A 183 12.79 -23.76 17.26
CA VAL A 183 12.51 -25.12 17.73
C VAL A 183 12.11 -26.02 16.57
N LYS A 184 11.14 -25.61 15.73
CA LYS A 184 10.73 -26.39 14.54
C LYS A 184 11.91 -26.69 13.61
N VAL A 185 12.81 -25.73 13.40
CA VAL A 185 14.00 -25.90 12.55
C VAL A 185 14.99 -26.88 13.14
N VAL A 186 15.22 -26.85 14.47
CA VAL A 186 16.08 -27.82 15.15
C VAL A 186 15.45 -29.22 15.13
N GLU A 187 14.13 -29.33 15.28
CA GLU A 187 13.41 -30.59 15.18
C GLU A 187 13.49 -31.19 13.78
N GLU A 188 13.32 -30.36 12.73
CA GLU A 188 13.54 -30.78 11.34
C GLU A 188 14.97 -31.29 11.15
N ALA A 189 15.98 -30.52 11.59
CA ALA A 189 17.37 -30.93 11.50
C ALA A 189 17.61 -32.28 12.19
N THR A 190 17.06 -32.46 13.39
CA THR A 190 17.17 -33.71 14.17
C THR A 190 16.51 -34.88 13.43
N ALA A 191 15.32 -34.68 12.87
CA ALA A 191 14.58 -35.69 12.12
C ALA A 191 15.25 -36.06 10.80
N VAL A 192 15.97 -35.14 10.16
CA VAL A 192 16.75 -35.41 8.94
C VAL A 192 18.05 -36.12 9.31
N MET A 193 18.81 -35.62 10.29
CA MET A 193 20.12 -36.18 10.67
C MET A 193 20.05 -37.59 11.24
N SER A 194 18.95 -37.95 11.91
CA SER A 194 18.76 -39.30 12.44
C SER A 194 18.69 -40.39 11.36
N LYS A 195 18.44 -40.02 10.10
CA LYS A 195 18.35 -40.94 8.97
C LYS A 195 19.68 -41.19 8.25
N PHE A 196 20.72 -40.42 8.58
CA PHE A 196 22.05 -40.58 7.99
C PHE A 196 22.97 -41.39 8.91
N ASP A 197 23.86 -42.18 8.29
CA ASP A 197 24.93 -42.89 8.98
C ASP A 197 25.90 -41.94 9.65
N LEU A 198 26.50 -42.39 10.76
CA LEU A 198 27.35 -41.58 11.60
C LEU A 198 28.47 -40.87 10.83
N ASP A 199 29.06 -41.49 9.82
CA ASP A 199 30.17 -40.92 9.05
C ASP A 199 29.74 -39.90 7.99
N ARG A 200 28.46 -39.94 7.57
CA ARG A 200 27.89 -39.02 6.58
C ARG A 200 27.17 -37.82 7.21
N ARG A 201 26.85 -37.88 8.51
CA ARG A 201 26.09 -36.84 9.23
C ARG A 201 26.71 -35.46 9.15
N GLY A 202 28.05 -35.33 9.25
CA GLY A 202 28.70 -34.01 9.16
C GLY A 202 28.44 -33.33 7.82
N ALA A 203 28.71 -34.04 6.71
CA ALA A 203 28.46 -33.53 5.37
C ALA A 203 26.97 -33.29 5.11
N ALA A 204 26.11 -34.19 5.58
CA ALA A 204 24.65 -34.04 5.49
C ALA A 204 24.15 -32.81 6.25
N PHE A 205 24.70 -32.51 7.42
CA PHE A 205 24.33 -31.34 8.21
C PHE A 205 24.74 -30.03 7.50
N ASP A 206 25.94 -29.97 6.96
CA ASP A 206 26.40 -28.80 6.20
C ASP A 206 25.58 -28.59 4.90
N ALA A 207 25.24 -29.68 4.21
CA ALA A 207 24.36 -29.65 3.03
C ALA A 207 22.94 -29.18 3.40
N TRP A 208 22.35 -29.74 4.46
CA TRP A 208 21.05 -29.32 5.00
C TRP A 208 21.07 -27.83 5.36
N ALA A 209 22.08 -27.38 6.11
CA ALA A 209 22.18 -25.99 6.55
C ALA A 209 22.32 -25.02 5.38
N THR A 210 23.08 -25.40 4.35
CA THR A 210 23.24 -24.60 3.13
C THR A 210 21.91 -24.48 2.39
N LEU A 211 21.27 -25.62 2.10
CA LEU A 211 20.01 -25.67 1.36
C LEU A 211 18.88 -24.97 2.13
N ARG A 212 18.82 -25.11 3.45
CA ARG A 212 17.86 -24.40 4.31
C ARG A 212 18.02 -22.88 4.20
N ARG A 213 19.27 -22.38 4.27
CA ARG A 213 19.54 -20.94 4.17
C ARG A 213 19.21 -20.40 2.80
N GLU A 214 19.52 -21.13 1.74
CA GLU A 214 19.17 -20.74 0.37
C GLU A 214 17.66 -20.66 0.16
N ARG A 215 16.92 -21.71 0.55
CA ARG A 215 15.45 -21.71 0.41
C ARG A 215 14.80 -20.64 1.29
N GLU A 216 15.25 -20.43 2.53
CA GLU A 216 14.69 -19.37 3.38
C GLU A 216 15.01 -17.98 2.84
N THR A 217 16.23 -17.76 2.32
CA THR A 217 16.58 -16.48 1.67
C THR A 217 15.71 -16.24 0.43
N ALA A 218 15.44 -17.27 -0.37
CA ALA A 218 14.56 -17.18 -1.52
C ALA A 218 13.12 -16.85 -1.10
N ARG A 219 12.59 -17.53 -0.07
CA ARG A 219 11.26 -17.24 0.50
C ARG A 219 11.15 -15.82 1.04
N GLN A 220 12.17 -15.34 1.76
CA GLN A 220 12.20 -13.96 2.26
C GLN A 220 12.21 -12.94 1.12
N ARG A 221 12.90 -13.21 0.01
CA ARG A 221 12.86 -12.35 -1.18
C ARG A 221 11.47 -12.33 -1.80
N GLU A 222 10.82 -13.49 -1.92
CA GLU A 222 9.46 -13.59 -2.44
C GLU A 222 8.46 -12.83 -1.56
N LEU A 223 8.55 -13.00 -0.23
CA LEU A 223 7.76 -12.25 0.73
C LEU A 223 7.92 -10.73 0.57
N ARG A 224 9.17 -10.24 0.45
CA ARG A 224 9.44 -8.81 0.23
C ARG A 224 8.83 -8.30 -1.07
N VAL A 225 8.89 -9.09 -2.15
CA VAL A 225 8.27 -8.72 -3.43
C VAL A 225 6.74 -8.68 -3.31
N LEU A 226 6.13 -9.65 -2.63
CA LEU A 226 4.70 -9.69 -2.37
C LEU A 226 4.24 -8.51 -1.51
N GLU A 227 4.97 -8.19 -0.43
CA GLU A 227 4.69 -7.03 0.42
C GLU A 227 4.84 -5.72 -0.35
N ALA A 228 5.88 -5.59 -1.17
CA ALA A 228 6.08 -4.42 -2.02
C ALA A 228 4.91 -4.22 -2.98
N ARG A 229 4.47 -5.29 -3.67
CA ARG A 229 3.31 -5.27 -4.57
C ARG A 229 2.03 -4.88 -3.83
N TYR A 230 1.71 -5.57 -2.73
CA TYR A 230 0.53 -5.27 -1.92
C TYR A 230 0.53 -3.83 -1.41
N SER A 231 1.68 -3.31 -0.97
CA SER A 231 1.80 -1.92 -0.52
C SER A 231 1.59 -0.92 -1.67
N ALA A 232 2.08 -1.23 -2.87
CA ALA A 232 1.86 -0.41 -4.06
C ALA A 232 0.39 -0.40 -4.47
N ASP A 233 -0.25 -1.57 -4.49
CA ASP A 233 -1.68 -1.71 -4.80
C ASP A 233 -2.53 -0.93 -3.78
N ARG A 234 -2.22 -1.05 -2.49
CA ARG A 234 -2.89 -0.29 -1.43
C ARG A 234 -2.73 1.23 -1.62
N ARG A 235 -1.52 1.72 -1.89
CA ARG A 235 -1.29 3.15 -2.15
C ARG A 235 -2.06 3.62 -3.38
N SER A 236 -2.12 2.80 -4.43
CA SER A 236 -2.87 3.14 -5.64
C SER A 236 -4.38 3.21 -5.39
N ALA A 237 -4.92 2.29 -4.57
CA ALA A 237 -6.32 2.29 -4.16
C ALA A 237 -6.66 3.50 -3.27
N GLU A 238 -5.77 3.85 -2.32
CA GLU A 238 -5.90 5.04 -1.49
C GLU A 238 -5.85 6.34 -2.32
N ALA A 239 -4.96 6.41 -3.32
CA ALA A 239 -4.87 7.54 -4.24
C ALA A 239 -6.13 7.70 -5.11
N ARG A 240 -6.65 6.60 -5.67
CA ARG A 240 -7.91 6.61 -6.43
C ARG A 240 -9.09 7.05 -5.57
N PHE A 241 -9.17 6.53 -4.34
CA PHE A 241 -10.19 6.94 -3.39
C PHE A 241 -10.12 8.44 -3.07
N ALA A 242 -8.92 8.97 -2.84
CA ALA A 242 -8.72 10.40 -2.61
C ALA A 242 -9.08 11.24 -3.85
N GLU A 243 -8.74 10.77 -5.05
CA GLU A 243 -9.11 11.43 -6.31
C GLU A 243 -10.63 11.46 -6.49
N GLU A 244 -11.33 10.35 -6.25
CA GLU A 244 -12.79 10.27 -6.31
C GLU A 244 -13.45 11.17 -5.27
N GLN A 245 -12.94 11.22 -4.05
CA GLN A 245 -13.41 12.17 -3.03
C GLN A 245 -13.23 13.61 -3.48
N ASN A 246 -12.07 13.96 -4.04
CA ASN A 246 -11.80 15.30 -4.55
C ASN A 246 -12.71 15.66 -5.73
N LYS A 247 -12.98 14.72 -6.65
CA LYS A 247 -13.93 14.91 -7.75
C LYS A 247 -15.35 15.16 -7.23
N LYS A 248 -15.83 14.34 -6.28
CA LYS A 248 -17.14 14.55 -5.65
C LYS A 248 -17.22 15.88 -4.90
N ALA A 249 -16.19 16.25 -4.15
CA ALA A 249 -16.14 17.52 -3.44
C ALA A 249 -16.19 18.74 -4.39
N ARG A 250 -15.54 18.66 -5.56
CA ARG A 250 -15.70 19.67 -6.62
C ARG A 250 -17.12 19.70 -7.17
N GLY A 251 -17.69 18.53 -7.47
CA GLY A 251 -19.08 18.40 -7.92
C GLY A 251 -20.09 19.03 -6.94
N VAL A 252 -19.90 18.83 -5.63
CA VAL A 252 -20.72 19.48 -4.58
C VAL A 252 -20.57 21.01 -4.63
N LYS A 253 -19.33 21.53 -4.71
CA LYS A 253 -19.08 22.98 -4.79
C LYS A 253 -19.73 23.61 -6.02
N ASP A 254 -19.64 22.95 -7.17
CA ASP A 254 -20.24 23.43 -8.41
C ASP A 254 -21.77 23.36 -8.36
N ALA A 255 -22.35 22.26 -7.83
CA ALA A 255 -23.79 22.17 -7.59
C ALA A 255 -24.30 23.29 -6.67
N LEU A 256 -23.59 23.57 -5.57
CA LEU A 256 -23.90 24.68 -4.66
C LEU A 256 -23.85 26.05 -5.37
N ARG A 257 -22.87 26.27 -6.26
CA ARG A 257 -22.80 27.49 -7.07
C ARG A 257 -24.01 27.62 -7.99
N TYR A 258 -24.42 26.54 -8.65
CA TYR A 258 -25.59 26.55 -9.53
C TYR A 258 -26.90 26.79 -8.75
N VAL A 259 -27.07 26.16 -7.58
CA VAL A 259 -28.22 26.42 -6.70
C VAL A 259 -28.24 27.87 -6.25
N GLY A 260 -27.10 28.41 -5.81
CA GLY A 260 -26.97 29.81 -5.40
C GLY A 260 -27.27 30.79 -6.54
N ALA A 261 -26.74 30.53 -7.74
CA ALA A 261 -27.00 31.34 -8.92
C ALA A 261 -28.48 31.29 -9.36
N ALA A 262 -29.10 30.12 -9.33
CA ALA A 262 -30.53 29.97 -9.62
C ALA A 262 -31.39 30.75 -8.62
N PHE A 263 -31.07 30.65 -7.33
CA PHE A 263 -31.77 31.38 -6.28
C PHE A 263 -31.62 32.91 -6.44
N ALA A 264 -30.40 33.39 -6.69
CA ALA A 264 -30.13 34.80 -6.95
C ALA A 264 -30.88 35.30 -8.21
N GLY A 265 -30.94 34.49 -9.26
CA GLY A 265 -31.69 34.80 -10.48
C GLY A 265 -33.19 34.94 -10.23
N ILE A 266 -33.79 34.00 -9.48
CA ILE A 266 -35.21 34.07 -9.07
C ILE A 266 -35.47 35.34 -8.25
N ALA A 267 -34.60 35.66 -7.30
CA ALA A 267 -34.72 36.86 -6.47
C ALA A 267 -34.66 38.16 -7.30
N LEU A 268 -33.75 38.24 -8.27
CA LEU A 268 -33.60 39.41 -9.15
C LEU A 268 -34.85 39.60 -10.03
N VAL A 269 -35.37 38.51 -10.61
CA VAL A 269 -36.64 38.55 -11.37
C VAL A 269 -37.79 38.99 -10.48
N GLY A 270 -37.89 38.45 -9.26
CA GLY A 270 -38.91 38.86 -8.29
C GLY A 270 -38.84 40.35 -7.96
N LEU A 271 -37.64 40.88 -7.73
CA LEU A 271 -37.41 42.29 -7.46
C LEU A 271 -37.81 43.18 -8.65
N PHE A 272 -37.47 42.76 -9.88
CA PHE A 272 -37.89 43.46 -11.10
C PHE A 272 -39.41 43.50 -11.24
N LEU A 273 -40.11 42.41 -10.91
CA LEU A 273 -41.57 42.37 -10.92
C LEU A 273 -42.20 43.27 -9.87
N CYS A 274 -41.62 43.33 -8.67
CA CYS A 274 -42.04 44.28 -7.64
C CYS A 274 -41.91 45.72 -8.14
N PHE A 275 -40.82 46.04 -8.83
CA PHE A 275 -40.60 47.37 -9.41
C PHE A 275 -41.67 47.71 -10.47
N LEU A 276 -41.94 46.80 -11.41
CA LEU A 276 -43.00 46.98 -12.41
C LEU A 276 -44.40 47.10 -11.77
N ALA A 277 -44.67 46.37 -10.70
CA ALA A 277 -45.94 46.46 -9.98
C ALA A 277 -46.11 47.82 -9.29
N ILE A 278 -45.05 48.35 -8.68
CA ILE A 278 -45.05 49.70 -8.09
C ILE A 278 -45.28 50.75 -9.17
N GLU A 279 -44.58 50.66 -10.30
CA GLU A 279 -44.77 51.58 -11.42
C GLU A 279 -46.21 51.56 -11.95
N ARG A 280 -46.79 50.37 -12.10
CA ARG A 280 -48.20 50.24 -12.50
C ARG A 280 -49.15 50.88 -11.50
N ASN A 281 -48.99 50.60 -10.21
CA ASN A 281 -49.85 51.14 -9.16
C ASN A 281 -49.73 52.66 -9.04
N THR A 282 -48.52 53.22 -9.19
CA THR A 282 -48.30 54.68 -9.17
C THR A 282 -48.91 55.37 -10.39
N ARG A 283 -48.82 54.78 -11.59
CA ARG A 283 -49.54 55.28 -12.79
C ARG A 283 -51.06 55.27 -12.57
N MET A 284 -51.60 54.20 -11.97
CA MET A 284 -53.03 54.09 -11.66
C MET A 284 -53.48 55.16 -10.64
N LEU A 285 -52.70 55.39 -9.58
CA LEU A 285 -52.97 56.43 -8.58
C LEU A 285 -52.95 57.84 -9.20
N LYS A 286 -51.98 58.14 -10.07
CA LYS A 286 -51.92 59.41 -10.80
C LYS A 286 -53.18 59.63 -11.65
N ALA A 287 -53.59 58.61 -12.40
CA ALA A 287 -54.80 58.67 -13.21
C ALA A 287 -56.07 58.88 -12.37
N MET A 288 -56.15 58.30 -11.16
CA MET A 288 -57.27 58.55 -10.24
C MET A 288 -57.26 59.97 -9.66
N MET A 289 -56.09 60.51 -9.30
CA MET A 289 -55.96 61.86 -8.77
C MET A 289 -56.30 62.93 -9.82
N GLU A 290 -55.82 62.78 -11.06
CA GLU A 290 -56.17 63.69 -12.16
C GLU A 290 -57.68 63.68 -12.44
N LYS A 291 -58.31 62.51 -12.40
CA LYS A 291 -59.75 62.38 -12.59
C LYS A 291 -60.57 63.03 -11.46
N ASN A 292 -60.08 63.01 -10.22
CA ASN A 292 -60.73 63.65 -9.08
C ASN A 292 -60.55 65.18 -9.06
N HIS A 293 -59.45 65.71 -9.62
CA HIS A 293 -59.25 67.16 -9.73
C HIS A 293 -60.07 67.81 -10.86
N LEU A 294 -60.50 67.01 -11.84
CA LEU A 294 -61.35 67.45 -12.95
C LEU A 294 -62.86 67.29 -12.67
N ALA A 295 -63.23 66.74 -11.51
CA ALA A 295 -64.61 66.51 -11.07
C ALA A 295 -65.04 67.55 -10.02
#